data_AF-A0A9Q0TL36-F1
#
_entry.id   AF-A0A9Q0TL36-F1
#
_cell.length_a   1.000
_cell.length_b   1.000
_cell.length_c   1.000
_cell.angle_alpha   90.00
_cell.angle_beta   90.00
_cell.angle_gamma   90.00
#
_symmetry.space_group_name_H-M   'P 1'
#
loop_
_entity.id
_entity.type
_entity.pdbx_description
1 polymer ?
#
loop_
_entity_poly.entity_id
_entity_poly.type
_entity_poly.pdbx_seq_one_letter_code
_entity_poly.pdbx_strand_id
1 'polypeptide(L)'
;MPPRDQVSRVTKMLGDEFGTASNIKSRVNRQSVLGAITSAQQRLKLYNKVPPNGLVLYTGTIVTDDGKEKKVTIDFEPFRPINASLYLCDNKFHTEALNELLESDDKFGFIVMDGNGTLFGTLSGNTREVLHKFTVDLPKKHG
;
A
#
# COMPACT_ATOMS: atom_id res chain seq x y z
N MET A 1 -1.74 -0.65 0.88
CA MET A 1 -1.95 0.70 1.45
C MET A 1 -0.59 1.32 1.71
N PRO A 2 -0.30 2.50 1.14
CA PRO A 2 0.97 3.16 1.36
C PRO A 2 1.07 3.69 2.80
N PRO A 3 2.28 3.91 3.32
CA PRO A 3 2.46 4.47 4.65
C PRO A 3 1.87 5.88 4.70
N ARG A 4 1.38 6.27 5.88
CA ARG A 4 0.66 7.54 6.13
C ARG A 4 -0.75 7.63 5.53
N ASP A 5 -1.21 6.60 4.82
CA ASP A 5 -2.62 6.51 4.43
C ASP A 5 -3.52 6.28 5.66
N GLN A 6 -4.80 6.61 5.51
CA GLN A 6 -5.78 6.47 6.59
C GLN A 6 -6.56 5.16 6.44
N VAL A 7 -6.59 4.35 7.50
CA VAL A 7 -7.38 3.12 7.54
C VAL A 7 -8.86 3.42 7.31
N SER A 8 -9.37 4.53 7.86
CA SER A 8 -10.76 4.98 7.68
C SER A 8 -11.15 5.18 6.21
N ARG A 9 -10.24 5.70 5.37
CA ARG A 9 -10.46 5.90 3.94
C ARG A 9 -10.73 4.57 3.23
N VAL A 10 -9.91 3.56 3.52
CA VAL A 10 -10.03 2.23 2.91
C VAL A 10 -11.25 1.48 3.47
N THR A 11 -11.53 1.60 4.76
CA THR A 11 -12.75 1.03 5.35
C THR A 11 -14.02 1.59 4.71
N LYS A 12 -14.05 2.90 4.41
CA LYS A 12 -15.16 3.52 3.68
C LYS A 12 -15.29 2.98 2.26
N MET A 13 -14.17 2.94 1.51
CA MET A 13 -14.13 2.37 0.15
C MET A 13 -14.69 0.94 0.13
N LEU A 14 -14.27 0.08 1.07
CA LEU A 14 -14.80 -1.29 1.17
C LEU A 14 -16.30 -1.33 1.49
N GLY A 15 -16.83 -0.36 2.23
CA GLY A 15 -18.26 -0.22 2.46
C GLY A 15 -19.04 0.09 1.19
N ASP A 16 -18.53 1.02 0.38
CA ASP A 16 -19.12 1.39 -0.92
C ASP A 16 -19.06 0.21 -1.92
N GLU A 17 -17.94 -0.52 -1.93
CA GLU A 17 -17.74 -1.75 -2.72
C GLU A 17 -18.67 -2.88 -2.28
N PHE A 18 -18.90 -3.04 -0.97
CA PHE A 18 -19.86 -4.02 -0.45
C PHE A 18 -21.28 -3.75 -0.97
N GLY A 19 -21.69 -2.48 -0.97
CA GLY A 19 -22.97 -2.04 -1.52
C GLY A 19 -23.08 -2.37 -3.02
N THR A 20 -22.04 -2.07 -3.79
CA THR A 20 -21.99 -2.37 -5.24
C THR A 20 -22.02 -3.87 -5.52
N ALA A 21 -21.27 -4.66 -4.75
CA ALA A 21 -21.20 -6.12 -4.89
C ALA A 21 -22.55 -6.82 -4.62
N SER A 22 -23.45 -6.20 -3.84
CA SER A 22 -24.78 -6.75 -3.58
C SER A 22 -25.64 -6.89 -4.85
N ASN A 23 -25.36 -6.09 -5.88
CA ASN A 23 -26.05 -6.08 -7.17
C ASN A 23 -25.56 -7.17 -8.15
N ILE A 24 -24.52 -7.93 -7.79
CA ILE A 24 -24.01 -9.01 -8.64
C ILE A 24 -25.10 -10.09 -8.84
N LYS A 25 -25.42 -10.39 -10.11
CA LYS A 25 -26.48 -11.34 -10.48
C LYS A 25 -26.15 -12.79 -10.13
N SER A 26 -24.90 -13.20 -10.29
CA SER A 26 -24.45 -14.56 -9.97
C SER A 26 -24.41 -14.75 -8.45
N ARG A 27 -25.27 -15.65 -7.92
CA ARG A 27 -25.37 -15.92 -6.48
C ARG A 27 -24.03 -16.34 -5.87
N VAL A 28 -23.31 -17.25 -6.53
CA VAL A 28 -22.03 -17.80 -6.06
C VAL A 28 -20.94 -16.72 -6.05
N ASN A 29 -20.84 -15.95 -7.15
CA ASN A 29 -19.85 -14.88 -7.24
C ASN A 29 -20.14 -13.77 -6.21
N ARG A 30 -21.42 -13.37 -6.09
CA ARG A 30 -21.84 -12.40 -5.09
C ARG A 30 -21.48 -12.82 -3.67
N GLN A 31 -21.77 -14.08 -3.29
CA GLN A 31 -21.46 -14.58 -1.96
C GLN A 31 -19.95 -14.61 -1.69
N SER A 32 -19.15 -14.94 -2.70
CA SER A 32 -17.69 -14.97 -2.62
C SER A 32 -17.11 -13.56 -2.43
N VAL A 33 -17.54 -12.59 -3.26
CA VAL A 33 -17.08 -11.19 -3.18
C VAL A 33 -17.50 -10.54 -1.86
N LEU A 34 -18.78 -10.68 -1.46
CA LEU A 34 -19.25 -10.14 -0.18
C LEU A 34 -18.49 -10.74 1.01
N GLY A 35 -18.22 -12.05 0.98
CA GLY A 35 -17.44 -12.74 2.00
C GLY A 35 -15.99 -12.23 2.08
N ALA A 36 -15.35 -11.99 0.93
CA ALA A 36 -14.00 -11.45 0.86
C ALA A 36 -13.93 -10.02 1.43
N ILE A 37 -14.86 -9.15 1.04
CA ILE A 37 -14.94 -7.76 1.53
C ILE A 37 -15.19 -7.74 3.04
N THR A 38 -16.12 -8.55 3.56
CA THR A 38 -16.37 -8.65 5.01
C THR A 38 -15.11 -9.10 5.76
N SER A 39 -14.38 -10.07 5.23
CA SER A 39 -13.14 -10.56 5.85
C SER A 39 -12.06 -9.47 5.87
N ALA A 40 -11.92 -8.69 4.79
CA ALA A 40 -11.02 -7.55 4.74
C ALA A 40 -11.39 -6.46 5.76
N GLN A 41 -12.67 -6.09 5.85
CA GLN A 41 -13.16 -5.11 6.82
C GLN A 41 -12.88 -5.57 8.26
N GLN A 42 -13.07 -6.85 8.57
CA GLN A 42 -12.77 -7.40 9.90
C GLN A 42 -11.28 -7.31 10.22
N ARG A 43 -10.40 -7.60 9.26
CA ARG A 43 -8.96 -7.46 9.46
C ARG A 43 -8.52 -6.01 9.64
N LEU A 44 -9.05 -5.09 8.84
CA LEU A 44 -8.71 -3.67 8.96
C LEU A 44 -9.08 -3.09 10.32
N LYS A 45 -10.10 -3.62 11.01
CA LYS A 45 -10.45 -3.20 12.39
C LYS A 45 -9.36 -3.50 13.42
N LEU A 46 -8.47 -4.46 13.15
CA LEU A 46 -7.33 -4.75 14.03
C LEU A 46 -6.23 -3.67 13.95
N TYR A 47 -6.24 -2.86 12.88
CA TYR A 47 -5.24 -1.82 12.64
C TYR A 47 -5.82 -0.44 12.98
N ASN A 48 -5.33 0.16 14.06
CA ASN A 48 -5.68 1.55 14.40
C ASN A 48 -5.04 2.57 13.44
N LYS A 49 -3.88 2.23 12.87
CA LYS A 49 -3.12 3.05 11.92
C LYS A 49 -2.38 2.15 10.94
N VAL A 50 -2.13 2.66 9.73
CA VAL A 50 -1.27 1.98 8.76
C VAL A 50 0.17 1.91 9.32
N PRO A 51 0.81 0.73 9.34
CA PRO A 51 2.20 0.58 9.76
C PRO A 51 3.19 1.45 8.96
N PRO A 52 4.41 1.71 9.46
CA PRO A 52 5.36 2.63 8.85
C PRO A 52 5.81 2.24 7.43
N ASN A 53 5.81 0.95 7.07
CA ASN A 53 6.10 0.50 5.71
C ASN A 53 4.85 0.34 4.82
N GLY A 54 3.67 0.57 5.38
CA GLY A 54 2.39 0.30 4.71
C GLY A 54 1.72 -0.97 5.20
N LEU A 55 0.59 -1.31 4.59
CA LEU A 55 -0.19 -2.52 4.91
C LEU A 55 -0.57 -3.22 3.61
N VAL A 56 -0.33 -4.53 3.57
CA VAL A 56 -0.78 -5.42 2.49
C VAL A 56 -1.83 -6.37 3.05
N LEU A 57 -2.93 -6.51 2.33
CA LEU A 57 -4.06 -7.35 2.72
C LEU A 57 -4.57 -8.12 1.50
N TYR A 58 -4.46 -9.43 1.55
CA TYR A 58 -5.05 -10.37 0.59
C TYR A 58 -6.22 -11.08 1.25
N THR A 59 -7.38 -11.07 0.58
CA THR A 59 -8.59 -11.75 1.04
C THR A 59 -9.24 -12.47 -0.14
N GLY A 60 -9.73 -13.68 0.07
CA GLY A 60 -10.41 -14.42 -0.97
C GLY A 60 -10.71 -15.86 -0.59
N THR A 61 -11.37 -16.58 -1.49
CA THR A 61 -11.54 -18.03 -1.39
C THR A 61 -10.65 -18.67 -2.45
N ILE A 62 -9.77 -19.58 -2.05
CA ILE A 62 -8.95 -20.39 -2.95
C ILE A 62 -9.43 -21.83 -2.93
N VAL A 63 -9.25 -22.54 -4.05
CA VAL A 63 -9.44 -23.99 -4.10
C VAL A 63 -8.10 -24.63 -3.79
N THR A 64 -8.07 -25.49 -2.77
CA THR A 64 -6.88 -26.26 -2.38
C THR A 64 -6.71 -27.49 -3.29
N ASP A 65 -5.53 -28.12 -3.26
CA ASP A 65 -5.23 -29.31 -4.06
C ASP A 65 -6.21 -30.47 -3.81
N ASP A 66 -6.78 -30.53 -2.61
CA ASP A 66 -7.84 -31.49 -2.21
C ASP A 66 -9.22 -31.16 -2.81
N GLY A 67 -9.34 -30.16 -3.68
CA GLY A 67 -10.58 -29.68 -4.27
C GLY A 67 -11.49 -28.92 -3.31
N LYS A 68 -11.03 -28.63 -2.08
CA LYS A 68 -11.82 -27.92 -1.07
C LYS A 68 -11.63 -26.41 -1.17
N GLU A 69 -12.73 -25.68 -1.06
CA GLU A 69 -12.72 -24.23 -0.91
C GLU A 69 -12.19 -23.82 0.48
N LYS A 70 -11.18 -22.96 0.50
CA LYS A 70 -10.58 -22.41 1.72
C LYS A 70 -10.60 -20.89 1.64
N LYS A 71 -11.18 -20.26 2.65
CA LYS A 71 -11.08 -18.81 2.85
C LYS A 71 -9.67 -18.48 3.32
N VAL A 72 -9.00 -17.58 2.61
CA VAL A 72 -7.66 -17.11 2.92
C VAL A 72 -7.73 -15.63 3.19
N THR A 73 -7.10 -15.23 4.28
CA THR A 73 -6.92 -13.84 4.63
C THR A 73 -5.51 -13.68 5.17
N ILE A 74 -4.70 -12.90 4.46
CA ILE A 74 -3.29 -12.69 4.77
C ILE A 74 -3.08 -11.19 4.86
N ASP A 75 -2.66 -10.73 6.02
CA ASP A 75 -2.31 -9.35 6.32
C ASP A 75 -0.89 -9.28 6.87
N PHE A 76 -0.08 -8.37 6.34
CA PHE A 76 1.28 -8.16 6.82
C PHE A 76 1.80 -6.76 6.47
N GLU A 77 2.80 -6.33 7.22
CA GLU A 77 3.61 -5.15 6.92
C GLU A 77 4.79 -5.56 6.00
N PRO A 78 4.98 -4.91 4.84
CA PRO A 78 6.11 -5.21 3.96
C PRO A 78 7.45 -4.76 4.57
N PHE A 79 8.55 -5.35 4.10
CA PHE A 79 9.90 -5.05 4.63
C PHE A 79 10.45 -3.68 4.17
N ARG A 80 9.89 -3.09 3.12
CA ARG A 80 10.19 -1.74 2.62
C ARG A 80 8.90 -0.94 2.46
N PRO A 81 8.94 0.41 2.60
CA PRO A 81 7.80 1.27 2.34
C PRO A 81 7.19 1.08 0.95
N ILE A 82 5.91 0.72 0.89
CA ILE A 82 5.18 0.60 -0.37
C ILE A 82 4.57 1.95 -0.77
N ASN A 83 4.87 2.45 -1.97
CA ASN A 83 4.28 3.71 -2.45
C ASN A 83 2.99 3.51 -3.27
N ALA A 84 2.58 2.25 -3.47
CA ALA A 84 1.38 1.89 -4.23
C ALA A 84 0.12 1.84 -3.35
N SER A 85 -0.93 2.53 -3.79
CA SER A 85 -2.30 2.35 -3.30
C SER A 85 -3.10 1.55 -4.33
N LEU A 86 -3.21 0.23 -4.12
CA LEU A 86 -3.90 -0.69 -5.02
C LEU A 86 -5.06 -1.38 -4.30
N TYR A 87 -6.22 -1.42 -4.97
CA TYR A 87 -7.37 -2.26 -4.61
C TYR A 87 -7.84 -2.95 -5.89
N LEU A 88 -7.86 -4.28 -5.89
CA LEU A 88 -8.26 -5.11 -7.03
C LEU A 88 -9.06 -6.31 -6.52
N CYS A 89 -10.12 -6.66 -7.24
CA CYS A 89 -10.88 -7.89 -7.06
C CYS A 89 -10.79 -8.69 -8.36
N ASP A 90 -10.01 -9.77 -8.35
CA ASP A 90 -9.78 -10.65 -9.51
C ASP A 90 -9.71 -12.12 -9.07
N ASN A 91 -9.59 -13.05 -10.02
CA ASN A 91 -9.46 -14.49 -9.80
C ASN A 91 -8.07 -14.93 -9.30
N LYS A 92 -7.13 -13.99 -9.15
CA LYS A 92 -5.76 -14.22 -8.67
C LYS A 92 -5.32 -13.12 -7.72
N PHE A 93 -4.35 -13.42 -6.85
CA PHE A 93 -3.70 -12.41 -6.03
C PHE A 93 -2.62 -11.67 -6.82
N HIS A 94 -2.75 -10.36 -6.87
CA HIS A 94 -1.80 -9.46 -7.52
C HIS A 94 -0.63 -9.15 -6.57
N THR A 95 0.54 -9.69 -6.88
CA THR A 95 1.78 -9.52 -6.09
C THR A 95 2.81 -8.63 -6.79
N GLU A 96 2.44 -7.96 -7.89
CA GLU A 96 3.34 -7.14 -8.70
C GLU A 96 3.98 -6.03 -7.86
N ALA A 97 3.18 -5.36 -7.02
CA ALA A 97 3.67 -4.31 -6.12
C ALA A 97 4.62 -4.83 -5.01
N LEU A 98 4.59 -6.14 -4.70
CA LEU A 98 5.57 -6.76 -3.79
C LEU A 98 6.83 -7.16 -4.54
N ASN A 99 6.71 -7.61 -5.79
CA ASN A 99 7.86 -7.95 -6.63
C ASN A 99 8.72 -6.71 -6.89
N GLU A 100 8.12 -5.55 -7.14
CA GLU A 100 8.84 -4.27 -7.24
C GLU A 100 9.66 -3.95 -5.97
N LEU A 101 9.19 -4.33 -4.78
CA LEU A 101 9.96 -4.12 -3.54
C LEU A 101 11.17 -5.05 -3.44
N LEU A 102 11.07 -6.25 -4.04
CA LEU A 102 12.12 -7.27 -4.08
C LEU A 102 13.16 -6.98 -5.16
N GLU A 103 12.81 -6.23 -6.21
CA GLU A 103 13.76 -5.79 -7.21
C GLU A 103 14.87 -4.96 -6.54
N SER A 104 16.11 -5.32 -6.86
CA SER A 104 17.30 -4.67 -6.32
C SER A 104 17.48 -3.33 -6.99
N ASP A 105 16.72 -2.34 -6.56
CA ASP A 105 16.90 -0.98 -7.04
C ASP A 105 18.22 -0.42 -6.54
N ASP A 106 19.05 0.05 -7.46
CA ASP A 106 20.21 0.87 -7.14
C ASP A 106 19.78 2.07 -6.28
N LYS A 107 20.49 2.27 -5.16
CA LYS A 107 20.23 3.40 -4.28
C LYS A 107 21.01 4.62 -4.79
N PHE A 108 20.30 5.60 -5.33
CA PHE A 108 20.86 6.86 -5.79
C PHE A 108 20.91 7.88 -4.65
N GLY A 109 22.04 8.59 -4.54
CA GLY A 109 22.21 9.72 -3.63
C GLY A 109 22.01 11.04 -4.37
N PHE A 110 21.24 11.95 -3.77
CA PHE A 110 21.01 13.30 -4.26
C PHE A 110 21.59 14.33 -3.28
N ILE A 111 22.38 15.25 -3.84
CA ILE A 111 22.84 16.45 -3.14
C ILE A 111 22.27 17.64 -3.91
N VAL A 112 21.31 18.33 -3.31
CA VAL A 112 20.68 19.52 -3.88
C VAL A 112 21.21 20.74 -3.15
N MET A 113 21.96 21.59 -3.85
CA MET A 113 22.51 22.83 -3.31
C MET A 113 21.81 24.04 -3.94
N ASP A 114 21.41 25.00 -3.11
CA ASP A 114 20.85 26.30 -3.48
C ASP A 114 21.51 27.40 -2.62
N GLY A 115 21.36 28.67 -3.01
CA GLY A 115 21.86 29.83 -2.26
C GLY A 115 21.28 29.95 -0.83
N ASN A 116 20.20 29.24 -0.53
CA ASN A 116 19.57 29.24 0.80
C ASN A 116 19.87 27.99 1.64
N GLY A 117 20.58 26.99 1.10
CA GLY A 117 20.83 25.75 1.85
C GLY A 117 21.24 24.54 1.00
N THR A 118 21.32 23.40 1.67
CA THR A 118 21.65 22.11 1.04
C THR A 118 20.76 21.00 1.59
N LEU A 119 20.36 20.08 0.71
CA LEU A 119 19.60 18.88 1.04
C LEU A 119 20.36 17.64 0.57
N PHE A 120 20.47 16.66 1.46
CA PHE A 120 20.96 15.31 1.19
C PHE A 120 19.76 14.36 1.23
N GLY A 121 19.55 13.63 0.14
CA GLY A 121 18.48 12.66 0.03
C GLY A 121 18.94 11.40 -0.68
N THR A 122 18.17 10.34 -0.53
CA THR A 122 18.38 9.11 -1.30
C THR A 122 17.08 8.69 -1.97
N LEU A 123 17.21 8.06 -3.12
CA LEU A 123 16.12 7.46 -3.87
C LEU A 123 16.50 6.00 -4.15
N SER A 124 15.62 5.07 -3.79
CA SER A 124 15.75 3.67 -4.15
C SER A 124 14.38 3.23 -4.66
N GLY A 125 14.31 2.88 -5.94
CA GLY A 125 13.05 2.69 -6.64
C GLY A 125 12.19 3.93 -6.58
N ASN A 126 10.94 3.77 -6.13
CA ASN A 126 9.99 4.87 -5.92
C ASN A 126 10.06 5.48 -4.50
N THR A 127 10.96 5.02 -3.64
CA THR A 127 11.04 5.46 -2.24
C THR A 127 12.10 6.55 -2.07
N ARG A 128 11.64 7.74 -1.66
CA ARG A 128 12.51 8.90 -1.34
C ARG A 128 12.69 9.07 0.16
N GLU A 129 13.93 9.34 0.57
CA GLU A 129 14.31 9.58 1.96
C GLU A 129 15.16 10.85 2.04
N VAL A 130 14.78 11.81 2.89
CA VAL A 130 15.59 13.01 3.18
C VAL A 130 16.47 12.69 4.38
N LEU A 131 17.79 12.59 4.15
CA LEU A 131 18.76 12.25 5.20
C LEU A 131 19.09 13.47 6.06
N HIS A 132 19.32 14.61 5.41
CA HIS A 132 19.71 15.83 6.10
C HIS A 132 19.36 17.06 5.27
N LYS A 133 18.97 18.13 5.94
CA LYS A 133 18.71 19.44 5.31
C LYS A 133 19.19 20.52 6.25
N PHE A 134 19.99 21.45 5.73
CA PHE A 134 20.37 22.66 6.45
C PHE A 134 20.21 23.88 5.55
N THR A 135 20.03 25.04 6.18
CA THR A 135 19.90 26.33 5.50
C THR A 135 21.15 27.18 5.72
N VAL A 136 21.46 28.02 4.75
CA VAL A 136 22.54 29.01 4.85
C VAL A 136 21.96 30.39 4.52
N ASP A 137 22.50 31.42 5.14
CA ASP A 137 22.17 32.81 4.82
C ASP A 137 23.39 33.45 4.16
N LEU A 138 23.29 33.67 2.86
CA LEU A 138 24.38 34.21 2.04
C LEU A 138 24.16 35.71 1.78
N PRO A 139 25.22 36.52 1.78
CA PRO A 139 25.10 37.94 1.49
C PRO A 139 24.53 38.19 0.10
N LYS A 140 23.61 39.15 -0.02
CA LYS A 140 23.04 39.55 -1.31
C LYS A 140 24.10 40.22 -2.18
N LYS A 141 24.09 39.91 -3.48
CA LYS A 141 25.05 40.43 -4.48
C LYS A 141 25.01 41.95 -4.65
N HIS A 142 23.91 42.61 -4.28
CA HIS A 142 23.79 44.07 -4.28
C HIS A 142 23.49 44.56 -2.86
N GLY A 143 24.53 45.07 -2.21
CA GLY A 143 24.47 46.08 -1.17
C GLY A 143 24.97 47.39 -1.74
#